data_AF-A0A955QGL3-F1
#
_entry.id   AF-A0A955QGL3-F1
#
_cell.length_a   1.000
_cell.length_b   1.000
_cell.length_c   1.000
_cell.angle_alpha   90.00
_cell.angle_beta   90.00
_cell.angle_gamma   90.00
#
_symmetry.space_group_name_H-M   'P 1'
#
loop_
_entity.id
_entity.type
_entity.pdbx_description
1 polymer ?
#
loop_
_entity_poly.entity_id
_entity_poly.type
_entity_poly.pdbx_seq_one_letter_code
_entity_poly.pdbx_strand_id
1 'polypeptide(L)'
;MNTKVLDAPRVSFYTVGCRLNQAETSLLQDGFRKKGFIPVPYGQQTDLLVVNSCTVTEGAESDCRRVVRQVLRHSPQAFVAVTGCFAQTGL
;
A
#
# COMPACT_ATOMS: atom_id res chain seq x y z
N MET A 1 8.96 -33.64 8.18
CA MET A 1 9.21 -32.24 8.57
C MET A 1 8.99 -31.38 7.33
N ASN A 2 7.81 -30.80 7.16
CA ASN A 2 7.48 -29.99 5.98
C ASN A 2 8.04 -28.58 6.18
N THR A 3 9.09 -28.27 5.45
CA THR A 3 9.60 -26.91 5.23
C THR A 3 8.49 -26.08 4.59
N LYS A 4 7.81 -25.26 5.41
CA LYS A 4 7.08 -24.09 4.90
C LYS A 4 8.12 -23.26 4.14
N VAL A 5 8.10 -23.33 2.82
CA VAL A 5 8.61 -22.25 1.97
C VAL A 5 7.84 -21.02 2.46
N LEU A 6 8.53 -20.10 3.13
CA LEU A 6 7.92 -18.83 3.49
C LEU A 6 7.75 -18.09 2.17
N ASP A 7 6.56 -18.19 1.57
CA ASP A 7 6.22 -17.42 0.39
C ASP A 7 6.54 -15.96 0.66
N ALA A 8 7.29 -15.34 -0.25
CA ALA A 8 7.70 -13.95 -0.11
C ALA A 8 6.45 -13.05 0.00
N PRO A 9 6.36 -12.18 1.03
CA PRO A 9 5.15 -11.44 1.32
C PRO A 9 4.79 -10.49 0.17
N ARG A 10 3.51 -10.48 -0.19
CA ARG A 10 2.96 -9.68 -1.29
C ARG A 10 2.61 -8.28 -0.80
N VAL A 11 2.99 -7.27 -1.57
CA VAL A 11 2.68 -5.86 -1.27
C VAL A 11 2.00 -5.20 -2.46
N SER A 12 0.91 -4.48 -2.22
CA SER A 12 0.21 -3.69 -3.22
C SER A 12 0.27 -2.21 -2.84
N PHE A 13 0.23 -1.34 -3.84
CA PHE A 13 0.33 0.10 -3.67
C PHE A 13 -0.90 0.78 -4.23
N TYR A 14 -1.46 1.72 -3.49
CA TYR A 14 -2.49 2.63 -3.96
C TYR A 14 -1.97 4.06 -3.79
N THR A 15 -2.02 4.87 -4.84
CA THR A 15 -1.42 6.21 -4.83
C THR A 15 -2.46 7.25 -5.20
N VAL A 16 -2.64 8.25 -4.33
CA VAL A 16 -3.54 9.38 -4.53
C VAL A 16 -2.72 10.66 -4.43
N GLY A 17 -2.69 11.45 -5.50
CA GLY A 17 -2.00 12.74 -5.49
C GLY A 17 -1.27 13.04 -6.78
N CYS A 18 -0.20 13.82 -6.66
CA CYS A 18 0.50 14.39 -7.81
C CYS A 18 1.61 13.49 -8.35
N ARG A 19 2.36 13.98 -9.34
CA ARG A 19 3.50 13.27 -9.94
C ARG A 19 4.58 12.88 -8.92
N LEU A 20 4.75 13.67 -7.85
CA LEU A 20 5.70 13.36 -6.79
C LEU A 20 5.31 12.06 -6.07
N ASN A 21 4.03 11.86 -5.75
CA ASN A 21 3.57 10.65 -5.08
C ASN A 21 3.77 9.40 -5.95
N GLN A 22 3.65 9.53 -7.28
CA GLN A 22 3.93 8.44 -8.22
C GLN A 22 5.43 8.07 -8.23
N ALA A 23 6.31 9.08 -8.18
CA ALA A 23 7.75 8.87 -8.07
C ALA A 23 8.12 8.20 -6.74
N GLU A 24 7.55 8.66 -5.62
CA GLU A 24 7.73 8.04 -4.30
C GLU A 24 7.25 6.58 -4.28
N THR A 25 6.10 6.28 -4.87
CA THR A 25 5.59 4.91 -4.96
C THR A 25 6.56 3.99 -5.71
N SER A 26 7.21 4.50 -6.77
CA SER A 26 8.23 3.74 -7.50
C SER A 26 9.44 3.41 -6.61
N LEU A 27 9.90 4.39 -5.82
CA LEU A 27 10.99 4.18 -4.86
C LEU A 27 10.59 3.20 -3.74
N LEU A 28 9.35 3.28 -3.26
CA LEU A 28 8.81 2.34 -2.28
C LEU A 28 8.80 0.92 -2.86
N GLN A 29 8.28 0.73 -4.06
CA GLN A 29 8.25 -0.58 -4.74
C GLN A 29 9.65 -1.21 -4.81
N ASP A 30 10.66 -0.44 -5.22
CA ASP A 30 12.04 -0.92 -5.30
C ASP A 30 12.64 -1.21 -3.92
N GLY A 31 12.32 -0.39 -2.91
CA GLY A 31 12.70 -0.64 -1.52
C GLY A 31 12.10 -1.93 -0.96
N PHE A 32 10.84 -2.20 -1.26
CA PHE A 32 10.14 -3.44 -0.86
C PHE A 32 10.71 -4.67 -1.58
N ARG A 33 11.00 -4.58 -2.88
CA ARG A 33 11.69 -5.65 -3.63
C ARG A 33 13.02 -6.02 -2.99
N LYS A 34 13.84 -5.02 -2.66
CA LYS A 34 15.14 -5.23 -1.99
C LYS A 34 15.03 -5.89 -0.62
N LYS A 35 13.88 -5.74 0.05
CA LYS A 35 13.56 -6.37 1.34
C LYS A 35 12.89 -7.75 1.19
N GLY A 36 12.76 -8.28 -0.03
CA GLY A 36 12.20 -9.60 -0.29
C GLY A 36 10.67 -9.64 -0.39
N PHE A 37 10.01 -8.50 -0.51
CA PHE A 37 8.57 -8.47 -0.83
C PHE A 37 8.33 -8.62 -2.34
N ILE A 38 7.16 -9.12 -2.70
CA ILE A 38 6.69 -9.21 -4.08
C ILE A 38 5.66 -8.08 -4.32
N PRO A 39 6.00 -7.00 -5.05
CA PRO A 39 5.00 -6.04 -5.48
C PRO A 39 3.99 -6.69 -6.41
N VAL A 40 2.71 -6.53 -6.11
CA VAL A 40 1.59 -7.02 -6.91
C VAL A 40 0.68 -5.86 -7.33
N PRO A 41 0.00 -5.97 -8.47
CA PRO A 41 -0.99 -4.97 -8.88
C PRO A 41 -2.06 -4.76 -7.80
N TYR A 42 -2.53 -3.53 -7.66
CA TYR A 42 -3.67 -3.21 -6.80
C TYR A 42 -4.90 -4.06 -7.20
N GLY A 43 -5.64 -4.54 -6.20
CA GLY A 43 -6.78 -5.43 -6.38
C GLY A 43 -6.45 -6.92 -6.44
N GLN A 44 -5.16 -7.29 -6.47
CA GLN A 44 -4.76 -8.67 -6.21
C GLN A 44 -4.66 -8.96 -4.71
N GLN A 45 -4.67 -10.25 -4.36
CA GLN A 45 -4.40 -10.70 -3.01
C GLN A 45 -3.02 -10.19 -2.55
N THR A 46 -2.98 -9.62 -1.34
CA THR A 46 -1.79 -8.95 -0.79
C THR A 46 -1.72 -9.16 0.72
N ASP A 47 -0.50 -9.22 1.26
CA ASP A 47 -0.25 -9.28 2.70
C ASP A 47 -0.07 -7.88 3.29
N LEU A 48 0.35 -6.93 2.44
CA LEU A 48 0.52 -5.52 2.78
C LEU A 48 -0.13 -4.63 1.72
N LEU A 49 -0.91 -3.63 2.14
CA LEU A 49 -1.34 -2.51 1.32
C LEU A 49 -0.61 -1.25 1.78
N VAL A 50 0.06 -0.57 0.86
CA VAL A 50 0.64 0.75 1.09
C VAL A 50 -0.19 1.79 0.35
N VAL A 51 -0.83 2.69 1.10
CA VAL A 51 -1.57 3.83 0.56
C VAL A 51 -0.69 5.07 0.64
N ASN A 52 -0.19 5.56 -0.50
CA ASN A 52 0.58 6.80 -0.56
C ASN A 52 -0.33 7.96 -0.99
N SER A 53 -0.65 8.88 -0.08
CA SER A 53 -1.60 9.97 -0.32
C SER A 53 -1.03 11.35 0.02
N CYS A 54 -1.34 12.36 -0.79
CA CYS A 54 -1.19 13.75 -0.40
C CYS A 54 -2.40 14.24 0.42
N THR A 55 -2.19 15.20 1.32
CA THR A 55 -3.23 15.84 2.15
C THR A 55 -4.04 16.90 1.47
N VAL A 56 -3.52 17.41 0.36
CA VAL A 56 -4.09 18.57 -0.32
C VAL A 56 -5.29 18.23 -1.21
N THR A 57 -5.66 16.94 -1.29
CA THR A 57 -6.81 16.51 -2.10
C THR A 57 -8.03 16.35 -1.20
N GLU A 58 -9.04 17.19 -1.43
CA GLU A 58 -10.36 17.04 -0.81
C GLU A 58 -10.91 15.63 -1.10
N GLY A 59 -11.32 14.90 -0.07
CA GLY A 59 -11.80 13.52 -0.20
C GLY A 59 -10.76 12.40 -0.05
N ALA A 60 -9.47 12.72 0.12
CA ALA A 60 -8.40 11.72 0.31
C ALA A 60 -8.67 10.73 1.46
N GLU A 61 -9.24 11.20 2.58
CA GLU A 61 -9.61 10.34 3.71
C GLU A 61 -10.72 9.34 3.36
N SER A 62 -11.75 9.79 2.65
CA SER A 62 -12.85 8.95 2.21
C SER A 62 -12.38 7.90 1.20
N ASP A 63 -11.48 8.28 0.30
CA ASP A 63 -10.85 7.35 -0.63
C ASP A 63 -9.94 6.33 0.07
N CYS A 64 -9.09 6.76 1.01
CA CYS A 64 -8.29 5.86 1.84
C CYS A 64 -9.19 4.81 2.51
N ARG A 65 -10.25 5.23 3.20
CA ARG A 65 -11.20 4.32 3.85
C ARG A 65 -11.88 3.37 2.87
N ARG A 66 -12.27 3.86 1.69
CA ARG A 66 -12.89 3.04 0.63
C ARG A 66 -11.93 1.96 0.14
N VAL A 67 -10.68 2.34 -0.10
CA VAL A 67 -9.60 1.47 -0.60
C VAL A 67 -9.25 0.40 0.43
N VAL A 68 -9.08 0.79 1.70
CA VAL A 68 -8.84 -0.15 2.81
C VAL A 68 -9.95 -1.20 2.86
N ARG A 69 -11.22 -0.77 2.88
CA ARG A 69 -12.37 -1.67 2.89
C ARG A 69 -12.38 -2.60 1.68
N GLN A 70 -12.00 -2.10 0.49
CA GLN A 70 -11.94 -2.92 -0.71
C GLN A 70 -10.89 -4.01 -0.62
N VAL A 71 -9.70 -3.68 -0.13
CA VAL A 71 -8.62 -4.66 0.02
C VAL A 71 -8.95 -5.69 1.08
N LEU A 72 -9.49 -5.27 2.22
CA LEU A 72 -9.85 -6.20 3.30
C LEU A 72 -10.96 -7.20 2.91
N ARG A 73 -11.75 -6.94 1.85
CA ARG A 73 -12.72 -7.92 1.34
C ARG A 73 -12.06 -9.16 0.72
N HIS A 74 -10.96 -8.97 -0.01
CA HIS A 74 -10.26 -10.07 -0.68
C HIS A 74 -8.95 -10.45 0.01
N SER A 75 -8.48 -9.64 0.96
CA SER A 75 -7.29 -9.88 1.78
C SER A 75 -7.57 -9.48 3.23
N PRO A 76 -8.37 -10.29 3.97
CA PRO A 76 -8.83 -9.94 5.32
C PRO A 76 -7.71 -9.81 6.36
N GLN A 77 -6.55 -10.44 6.11
CA GLN A 77 -5.38 -10.42 6.98
C GLN A 77 -4.31 -9.41 6.52
N ALA A 78 -4.59 -8.61 5.47
CA ALA A 78 -3.62 -7.65 4.97
C ALA A 78 -3.37 -6.55 6.01
N PHE A 79 -2.09 -6.26 6.27
CA PHE A 79 -1.71 -5.06 6.99
C PHE A 79 -1.89 -3.84 6.06
N VAL A 80 -2.32 -2.72 6.61
CA VAL A 80 -2.49 -1.47 5.84
C VAL A 80 -1.59 -0.39 6.43
N ALA A 81 -0.68 0.12 5.61
CA ALA A 81 0.17 1.27 5.92
C ALA A 81 -0.28 2.46 5.08
N VAL A 82 -0.42 3.63 5.71
CA VAL A 82 -0.73 4.90 5.03
C VAL A 82 0.50 5.80 5.11
N THR A 83 0.92 6.38 3.99
CA THR A 83 2.12 7.22 3.84
C THR A 83 1.81 8.46 3.01
N GLY A 84 2.78 9.38 2.90
CA GLY A 84 2.65 10.63 2.15
C GLY A 84 2.31 11.82 3.06
N CYS A 85 2.01 12.99 2.49
CA CYS A 85 1.75 14.20 3.27
C CYS A 85 0.58 14.03 4.26
N PHE A 86 -0.35 13.11 3.99
CA PHE A 86 -1.42 12.69 4.91
C PHE A 86 -0.94 12.05 6.20
N ALA A 87 0.16 11.31 6.18
CA ALA A 87 0.77 10.80 7.40
C ALA A 87 1.45 11.93 8.24
N GLN A 88 1.65 13.12 7.67
CA GLN A 88 2.48 14.17 8.27
C GLN A 88 1.68 15.35 8.82
N THR A 89 0.47 15.62 8.33
CA THR A 89 -0.43 16.63 8.91
C THR A 89 -1.52 16.00 9.79
N GLY A 90 -1.16 14.98 10.57
CA GLY A 90 -2.05 14.48 11.63
C GLY A 90 -2.42 15.62 12.58
N LEU A 91 -3.57 16.24 12.33
CA LEU A 91 -4.41 16.92 13.30
C LEU A 91 -5.44 15.91 13.81
#